data_AF-A0AAD9S517-F1
#
_entry.id   AF-A0AAD9S517-F1
#
_cell.length_a   1.000
_cell.length_b   1.000
_cell.length_c   1.000
_cell.angle_alpha   90.00
_cell.angle_beta   90.00
_cell.angle_gamma   90.00
#
_symmetry.space_group_name_H-M   'P 1'
#
loop_
_entity.id
_entity.type
_entity.pdbx_description
1 polymer ?
#
loop_
_entity_poly.entity_id
_entity_poly.type
_entity_poly.pdbx_seq_one_letter_code
_entity_poly.pdbx_strand_id
1 'polypeptide(L)'
;MAVAESSAAASKHTSTSTSLNQLDPSHILNLARAHSKTKDRTLTTARKHLQDVEAKARPVRVALLGASMIERMTTTGRCESFDPWPSETMLPETSLRALNEERENLNEMPISRKEGVANFGCGGDKIENVLYRLVGDDSQNLKGLVHELSPAKGGNAIQRKPKLWVVQAGTNNLHSKKGLTDASLLSLEILLRVLHQESPEGSKFLLTGLFYRTDILTELVDKANVSLRHIVVKLEQEVSGGQQSTDQSHGASHRASETTTPAEMLPSDHHETGPPPPWDRADGTFRFLPAPRIDDFDAFFEDHVHLNEKGYRKWMDTLLPKVDEILRPAPPPDDPNPKKPQFDENKDVHQFSNFDPVTPAVPSAD
;
A
#
# COMPACT_ATOMS: atom_id res chain seq x y z
N MET A 1 14.36 16.74 51.64
CA MET A 1 15.01 15.57 51.02
C MET A 1 14.72 15.62 49.53
N ALA A 2 15.67 16.15 48.76
CA ALA A 2 15.58 16.25 47.30
C ALA A 2 16.33 15.06 46.69
N VAL A 3 15.63 14.26 45.88
CA VAL A 3 16.21 13.12 45.17
C VAL A 3 16.78 13.65 43.86
N ALA A 4 18.10 13.49 43.71
CA ALA A 4 18.84 13.91 42.51
C ALA A 4 18.56 12.93 41.36
N GLU A 5 18.11 13.46 40.22
CA GLU A 5 17.99 12.72 38.97
C GLU A 5 19.37 12.48 38.36
N SER A 6 19.66 11.22 38.06
CA SER A 6 20.91 10.75 37.47
C SER A 6 20.94 11.06 35.97
N SER A 7 21.88 11.92 35.58
CA SER A 7 22.19 12.25 34.18
C SER A 7 22.78 11.04 33.45
N ALA A 8 22.02 10.47 32.51
CA ALA A 8 22.47 9.40 31.63
C ALA A 8 23.55 9.90 30.65
N ALA A 9 24.70 9.23 30.64
CA ALA A 9 25.81 9.46 29.74
C ALA A 9 25.45 9.02 28.30
N ALA A 10 25.56 9.94 27.34
CA ALA A 10 25.42 9.66 25.93
C ALA A 10 26.60 8.81 25.43
N SER A 11 26.38 7.50 25.29
CA SER A 11 27.31 6.58 24.66
C SER A 11 27.42 6.89 23.16
N LYS A 12 28.60 7.32 22.70
CA LYS A 12 28.92 7.48 21.29
C LYS A 12 29.06 6.09 20.66
N HIS A 13 27.95 5.54 20.16
CA HIS A 13 27.99 4.35 19.31
C HIS A 13 28.61 4.71 17.96
N THR A 14 29.87 4.33 17.74
CA THR A 14 30.43 4.12 16.40
C THR A 14 29.76 2.89 15.79
N SER A 15 28.59 3.11 15.21
CA SER A 15 27.82 2.09 14.51
C SER A 15 28.51 1.74 13.19
N THR A 16 29.12 0.55 13.13
CA THR A 16 29.31 -0.16 11.87
C THR A 16 27.97 -0.22 11.16
N SER A 17 27.84 0.52 10.07
CA SER A 17 26.64 0.59 9.25
C SER A 17 26.44 -0.75 8.53
N THR A 18 26.00 -1.77 9.26
CA THR A 18 25.47 -2.99 8.65
C THR A 18 24.35 -2.56 7.73
N SER A 19 24.51 -2.81 6.43
CA SER A 19 23.47 -2.51 5.45
C SER A 19 22.19 -3.22 5.87
N LEU A 20 21.07 -2.50 5.95
CA LEU A 20 19.76 -3.06 6.31
C LEU A 20 19.35 -4.23 5.39
N ASN A 21 19.99 -4.34 4.23
CA ASN A 21 19.73 -5.30 3.17
C ASN A 21 20.24 -6.71 3.50
N GLN A 22 21.13 -6.84 4.49
CA GLN A 22 21.74 -8.10 4.90
C GLN A 22 21.19 -8.61 6.24
N LEU A 23 20.19 -7.94 6.80
CA LEU A 23 19.58 -8.38 8.04
C LEU A 23 18.73 -9.62 7.76
N ASP A 24 18.99 -10.67 8.54
CA ASP A 24 18.09 -11.83 8.57
C ASP A 24 16.69 -11.41 9.09
N PRO A 25 15.66 -12.23 8.82
CA PRO A 25 14.28 -11.92 9.22
C PRO A 25 14.11 -11.66 10.74
N SER A 26 14.89 -12.35 11.58
CA SER A 26 14.80 -12.15 13.03
C SER A 26 15.34 -10.78 13.45
N HIS A 27 16.42 -10.33 12.80
CA HIS A 27 17.01 -9.02 13.02
C HIS A 27 16.11 -7.88 12.52
N ILE A 28 15.44 -8.01 11.36
CA ILE A 28 14.52 -6.96 10.92
C ILE A 28 13.34 -6.81 11.87
N LEU A 29 12.81 -7.91 12.41
CA LEU A 29 11.69 -7.87 13.36
C LEU A 29 12.09 -7.23 14.68
N ASN A 30 13.30 -7.55 15.18
CA ASN A 30 13.82 -6.90 16.39
C ASN A 30 14.06 -5.41 16.18
N LEU A 31 14.61 -5.02 15.01
CA LEU A 31 14.77 -3.62 14.64
C LEU A 31 13.41 -2.92 14.56
N ALA A 32 12.41 -3.57 13.94
CA ALA A 32 11.07 -3.03 13.81
C ALA A 32 10.40 -2.81 15.17
N ARG A 33 10.52 -3.77 16.11
CA ARG A 33 10.04 -3.61 17.48
C ARG A 33 10.72 -2.44 18.19
N ALA A 34 12.04 -2.29 18.03
CA ALA A 34 12.79 -1.18 18.62
C ALA A 34 12.38 0.21 18.08
N HIS A 35 11.90 0.27 16.83
CA HIS A 35 11.40 1.50 16.20
C HIS A 35 9.89 1.69 16.37
N SER A 36 9.17 0.67 16.82
CA SER A 36 7.74 0.72 17.01
C SER A 36 7.37 1.53 18.24
N LYS A 37 6.18 2.16 18.21
CA LYS A 37 5.62 2.89 19.35
C LYS A 37 4.17 2.51 19.51
N THR A 38 3.73 2.34 20.75
CA THR A 38 2.33 2.05 21.06
C THR A 38 1.63 3.25 21.70
N LYS A 39 0.31 3.27 21.55
CA LYS A 39 -0.65 4.10 22.28
C LYS A 39 -1.95 3.30 22.38
N ASP A 40 -2.78 3.60 23.37
CA ASP A 40 -3.98 2.80 23.68
C ASP A 40 -4.90 2.58 22.48
N ARG A 41 -5.13 3.63 21.68
CA ARG A 41 -5.93 3.52 20.45
C ARG A 41 -5.31 2.54 19.45
N THR A 42 -4.00 2.61 19.22
CA THR A 42 -3.29 1.72 18.28
C THR A 42 -3.42 0.27 18.73
N LEU A 43 -3.21 -0.02 20.01
CA LEU A 43 -3.33 -1.37 20.56
C LEU A 43 -4.76 -1.91 20.45
N THR A 44 -5.75 -1.08 20.80
CA THR A 44 -7.17 -1.43 20.72
C THR A 44 -7.58 -1.76 19.28
N THR A 45 -7.23 -0.89 18.33
CA THR A 45 -7.51 -1.09 16.91
C THR A 45 -6.78 -2.31 16.35
N ALA A 46 -5.53 -2.57 16.76
CA ALA A 46 -4.78 -3.76 16.34
C ALA A 46 -5.50 -5.06 16.73
N ARG A 47 -5.97 -5.15 17.98
CA ARG A 47 -6.73 -6.30 18.47
C ARG A 47 -8.02 -6.48 17.67
N LYS A 48 -8.74 -5.39 17.39
CA LYS A 48 -9.95 -5.43 16.55
C LYS A 48 -9.64 -5.96 15.15
N HIS A 49 -8.60 -5.47 14.48
CA HIS A 49 -8.21 -5.96 13.16
C HIS A 49 -7.91 -7.45 13.14
N LEU A 50 -7.18 -7.96 14.15
CA LEU A 50 -6.89 -9.39 14.27
C LEU A 50 -8.17 -10.20 14.49
N GLN A 51 -9.08 -9.72 15.35
CA GLN A 51 -10.39 -10.35 15.56
C GLN A 51 -11.22 -10.39 14.27
N ASP A 52 -11.24 -9.30 13.49
CA ASP A 52 -11.98 -9.22 12.22
C ASP A 52 -11.41 -10.22 11.20
N VAL A 53 -10.09 -10.34 11.12
CA VAL A 53 -9.38 -11.31 10.27
C VAL A 53 -9.69 -12.74 10.71
N GLU A 54 -9.65 -13.02 12.01
CA GLU A 54 -9.97 -14.32 12.60
C GLU A 54 -11.44 -14.71 12.32
N ALA A 55 -12.38 -13.80 12.58
CA ALA A 55 -13.82 -14.05 12.48
C ALA A 55 -14.33 -14.22 11.05
N LYS A 56 -13.83 -13.44 10.09
CA LYS A 56 -14.39 -13.44 8.73
C LYS A 56 -13.95 -14.63 7.89
N ALA A 57 -12.86 -15.32 8.23
CA ALA A 57 -12.42 -16.55 7.57
C ALA A 57 -12.33 -16.43 6.01
N ARG A 58 -12.13 -15.21 5.48
CA ARG A 58 -12.04 -14.92 4.04
C ARG A 58 -10.59 -14.68 3.63
N PRO A 59 -10.19 -15.06 2.39
CA PRO A 59 -8.89 -14.68 1.86
C PRO A 59 -8.73 -13.16 1.82
N VAL A 60 -7.60 -12.66 2.30
CA VAL A 60 -7.16 -11.28 2.11
C VAL A 60 -6.30 -11.25 0.85
N ARG A 61 -6.81 -10.65 -0.22
CA ARG A 61 -6.07 -10.43 -1.48
C ARG A 61 -5.32 -9.11 -1.46
N VAL A 62 -5.92 -8.07 -0.88
CA VAL A 62 -5.34 -6.74 -0.72
C VAL A 62 -5.42 -6.32 0.74
N ALA A 63 -4.30 -5.95 1.33
CA ALA A 63 -4.24 -5.39 2.67
C ALA A 63 -3.97 -3.88 2.58
N LEU A 64 -4.94 -3.06 3.00
CA LEU A 64 -4.80 -1.61 3.08
C LEU A 64 -4.25 -1.25 4.45
N LEU A 65 -2.99 -0.81 4.53
CA LEU A 65 -2.30 -0.53 5.78
C LEU A 65 -2.03 0.96 5.91
N GLY A 66 -2.47 1.57 7.01
CA GLY A 66 -2.19 2.99 7.19
C GLY A 66 -2.75 3.64 8.44
N ALA A 67 -2.82 4.97 8.38
CA ALA A 67 -3.35 5.82 9.44
C ALA A 67 -4.84 6.19 9.20
N SER A 68 -5.21 7.45 9.44
CA SER A 68 -6.59 7.93 9.33
C SER A 68 -7.14 7.93 7.90
N MET A 69 -6.32 8.15 6.88
CA MET A 69 -6.78 8.14 5.48
C MET A 69 -7.27 6.75 5.02
N ILE A 70 -6.65 5.69 5.55
CA ILE A 70 -7.09 4.32 5.28
C ILE A 70 -8.27 3.97 6.19
N GLU A 71 -8.22 4.30 7.49
CA GLU A 71 -9.33 4.08 8.43
C GLU A 71 -10.64 4.71 7.93
N ARG A 72 -10.56 5.94 7.41
CA ARG A 72 -11.72 6.69 6.92
C ARG A 72 -12.31 6.19 5.61
N MET A 73 -11.69 5.22 4.93
CA MET A 73 -12.40 4.47 3.88
C MET A 73 -13.61 3.72 4.47
N THR A 74 -13.56 3.34 5.74
CA THR A 74 -14.69 2.71 6.43
C THR A 74 -15.71 3.75 6.90
N THR A 75 -15.27 4.83 7.58
CA THR A 75 -16.21 5.80 8.15
C THR A 75 -16.77 6.81 7.15
N THR A 76 -15.93 7.41 6.30
CA THR A 76 -16.33 8.36 5.25
C THR A 76 -16.69 7.61 3.97
N GLY A 77 -15.84 6.66 3.59
CA GLY A 77 -16.03 5.87 2.37
C GLY A 77 -17.07 4.75 2.49
N ARG A 78 -17.58 4.44 3.68
CA ARG A 78 -18.55 3.34 3.91
C ARG A 78 -18.12 2.01 3.29
N CYS A 79 -16.82 1.73 3.36
CA CYS A 79 -16.20 0.51 2.84
C CYS A 79 -15.67 -0.31 4.02
N GLU A 80 -16.47 -1.27 4.48
CA GLU A 80 -16.05 -2.23 5.49
C GLU A 80 -15.01 -3.20 4.92
N SER A 81 -14.18 -3.76 5.79
CA SER A 81 -13.24 -4.81 5.39
C SER A 81 -13.99 -5.99 4.77
N PHE A 82 -13.46 -6.53 3.67
CA PHE A 82 -13.95 -7.66 2.89
C PHE A 82 -15.20 -7.41 2.04
N ASP A 83 -15.80 -6.23 2.10
CA ASP A 83 -16.81 -5.84 1.11
C ASP A 83 -16.14 -5.52 -0.24
N PRO A 84 -16.90 -5.51 -1.35
CA PRO A 84 -16.37 -5.08 -2.65
C PRO A 84 -15.73 -3.70 -2.53
N TRP A 85 -14.44 -3.59 -2.87
CA TRP A 85 -13.68 -2.35 -2.77
C TRP A 85 -13.33 -1.76 -4.15
N PRO A 86 -13.43 -0.44 -4.37
CA PRO A 86 -14.04 0.54 -3.47
C PRO A 86 -15.54 0.28 -3.28
N SER A 87 -16.16 0.91 -2.28
CA SER A 87 -17.61 0.91 -2.10
C SER A 87 -18.31 1.80 -3.15
N GLU A 88 -19.64 1.70 -3.24
CA GLU A 88 -20.47 2.60 -4.05
C GLU A 88 -20.32 4.08 -3.66
N THR A 89 -20.03 4.36 -2.38
CA THR A 89 -19.84 5.74 -1.90
C THR A 89 -18.52 6.33 -2.41
N MET A 90 -17.44 5.54 -2.38
CA MET A 90 -16.11 5.95 -2.83
C MET A 90 -15.95 5.92 -4.35
N LEU A 91 -16.72 5.12 -5.08
CA LEU A 91 -16.72 5.13 -6.53
C LEU A 91 -18.09 4.65 -7.00
N PRO A 92 -19.06 5.55 -7.29
CA PRO A 92 -20.38 5.16 -7.76
C PRO A 92 -20.31 4.37 -9.08
N GLU A 93 -21.29 3.54 -9.37
CA GLU A 93 -21.35 2.72 -10.58
C GLU A 93 -21.27 3.58 -11.86
N THR A 94 -21.86 4.78 -11.84
CA THR A 94 -21.75 5.74 -12.95
C THR A 94 -20.31 6.19 -13.19
N SER A 95 -19.52 6.38 -12.13
CA SER A 95 -18.11 6.76 -12.22
C SER A 95 -17.24 5.58 -12.64
N LEU A 96 -17.51 4.38 -12.12
CA LEU A 96 -16.83 3.16 -12.55
C LEU A 96 -17.07 2.87 -14.04
N ARG A 97 -18.30 3.10 -14.52
CA ARG A 97 -18.64 2.99 -15.94
C ARG A 97 -17.87 4.00 -16.79
N ALA A 98 -17.89 5.28 -16.42
CA ALA A 98 -17.16 6.32 -17.14
C ALA A 98 -15.65 6.01 -17.20
N LEU A 99 -15.07 5.55 -16.08
CA LEU A 99 -13.67 5.12 -16.03
C LEU A 99 -13.41 3.94 -16.98
N ASN A 100 -14.33 2.98 -17.10
CA ASN A 100 -14.20 1.87 -18.04
C ASN A 100 -14.37 2.29 -19.50
N GLU A 101 -15.24 3.27 -19.80
CA GLU A 101 -15.37 3.86 -21.14
C GLU A 101 -14.06 4.57 -21.56
N GLU A 102 -13.44 5.33 -20.65
CA GLU A 102 -12.13 5.94 -20.89
C GLU A 102 -11.05 4.88 -21.15
N ARG A 103 -11.05 3.80 -20.38
CA ARG A 103 -10.09 2.68 -20.56
C ARG A 103 -10.30 1.96 -21.88
N GLU A 104 -11.55 1.73 -22.28
CA GLU A 104 -11.87 1.13 -23.58
C GLU A 104 -11.34 1.99 -24.73
N ASN A 105 -11.47 3.32 -24.66
CA ASN A 105 -10.90 4.24 -25.65
C ASN A 105 -9.36 4.15 -25.73
N LEU A 106 -8.70 3.68 -24.67
CA LEU A 106 -7.26 3.44 -24.61
C LEU A 106 -6.87 1.98 -24.95
N ASN A 107 -7.82 1.15 -25.39
CA ASN A 107 -7.67 -0.30 -25.58
C ASN A 107 -7.21 -1.03 -24.30
N GLU A 108 -7.58 -0.52 -23.13
CA GLU A 108 -7.29 -1.15 -21.86
C GLU A 108 -8.46 -1.99 -21.36
N MET A 109 -8.16 -3.07 -20.64
CA MET A 109 -9.18 -3.92 -20.03
C MET A 109 -10.01 -3.13 -19.00
N PRO A 110 -11.34 -3.36 -18.95
CA PRO A 110 -12.20 -2.77 -17.93
C PRO A 110 -11.80 -3.26 -16.54
N ILE A 111 -11.97 -2.41 -15.55
CA ILE A 111 -11.72 -2.72 -14.14
C ILE A 111 -13.03 -2.93 -13.40
N SER A 112 -12.96 -3.80 -12.40
CA SER A 112 -14.06 -4.13 -11.48
C SER A 112 -13.64 -3.91 -10.03
N ARG A 113 -14.65 -3.76 -9.16
CA ARG A 113 -14.45 -3.77 -7.69
C ARG A 113 -13.73 -5.05 -7.27
N LYS A 114 -12.86 -4.94 -6.27
CA LYS A 114 -12.00 -5.99 -5.76
C LYS A 114 -12.62 -6.65 -4.54
N GLU A 115 -12.70 -7.96 -4.59
CA GLU A 115 -13.03 -8.81 -3.44
C GLU A 115 -11.79 -9.09 -2.58
N GLY A 116 -12.03 -9.36 -1.29
CA GLY A 116 -10.97 -9.74 -0.35
C GLY A 116 -10.02 -8.59 -0.02
N VAL A 117 -10.52 -7.35 0.01
CA VAL A 117 -9.76 -6.19 0.47
C VAL A 117 -10.00 -5.97 1.96
N ALA A 118 -8.95 -5.95 2.77
CA ALA A 118 -9.06 -5.72 4.21
C ALA A 118 -8.44 -4.36 4.59
N ASN A 119 -9.19 -3.58 5.36
CA ASN A 119 -8.79 -2.28 5.88
C ASN A 119 -8.11 -2.44 7.25
N PHE A 120 -6.85 -2.03 7.33
CA PHE A 120 -6.03 -2.03 8.53
C PHE A 120 -5.57 -0.60 8.91
N GLY A 121 -6.41 0.39 8.65
CA GLY A 121 -6.22 1.79 9.01
C GLY A 121 -6.47 2.06 10.50
N CYS A 122 -5.71 2.98 11.09
CA CYS A 122 -5.95 3.42 12.47
C CYS A 122 -5.71 4.93 12.62
N GLY A 123 -6.73 5.65 13.09
CA GLY A 123 -6.69 7.10 13.18
C GLY A 123 -5.60 7.64 14.10
N GLY A 124 -4.92 8.68 13.62
CA GLY A 124 -3.84 9.35 14.33
C GLY A 124 -2.56 8.52 14.47
N ASP A 125 -2.47 7.33 13.86
CA ASP A 125 -1.22 6.57 13.85
C ASP A 125 -0.13 7.32 13.10
N LYS A 126 1.06 7.36 13.70
CA LYS A 126 2.33 7.63 13.02
C LYS A 126 2.88 6.33 12.41
N ILE A 127 3.90 6.43 11.57
CA ILE A 127 4.58 5.27 10.97
C ILE A 127 5.01 4.26 12.04
N GLU A 128 5.55 4.71 13.17
CA GLU A 128 5.97 3.86 14.29
C GLU A 128 4.81 3.09 14.94
N ASN A 129 3.61 3.67 14.92
CA ASN A 129 2.39 3.00 15.40
C ASN A 129 1.89 1.95 14.41
N VAL A 130 1.96 2.25 13.10
CA VAL A 130 1.66 1.26 12.06
C VAL A 130 2.61 0.07 12.18
N LEU A 131 3.91 0.34 12.40
CA LEU A 131 4.94 -0.67 12.59
C LEU A 131 4.64 -1.55 13.82
N TYR A 132 4.23 -0.96 14.94
CA TYR A 132 3.81 -1.69 16.15
C TYR A 132 2.72 -2.72 15.85
N ARG A 133 1.67 -2.32 15.12
CA ARG A 133 0.57 -3.24 14.77
C ARG A 133 0.99 -4.31 13.79
N LEU A 134 1.92 -3.98 12.91
CA LEU A 134 2.42 -4.90 11.91
C LEU A 134 3.19 -6.06 12.55
N VAL A 135 4.09 -5.76 13.49
CA VAL A 135 4.99 -6.76 14.10
C VAL A 135 4.47 -7.36 15.40
N GLY A 136 3.49 -6.73 16.05
CA GLY A 136 2.94 -7.19 17.32
C GLY A 136 3.83 -6.89 18.51
N ASP A 137 3.41 -7.37 19.68
CA ASP A 137 4.04 -7.14 20.97
C ASP A 137 3.67 -8.26 21.94
N ASP A 138 4.63 -9.15 22.21
CA ASP A 138 4.45 -10.31 23.07
C ASP A 138 4.11 -9.90 24.52
N SER A 139 4.62 -8.76 24.99
CA SER A 139 4.33 -8.25 26.33
C SER A 139 2.86 -7.84 26.50
N GLN A 140 2.19 -7.54 25.39
CA GLN A 140 0.77 -7.17 25.33
C GLN A 140 -0.12 -8.31 24.82
N ASN A 141 0.45 -9.51 24.62
CA ASN A 141 -0.20 -10.64 23.96
C ASN A 141 -0.84 -10.21 22.62
N LEU A 142 -0.12 -9.40 21.84
CA LEU A 142 -0.56 -8.91 20.54
C LEU A 142 0.23 -9.61 19.44
N LYS A 143 -0.42 -10.46 18.64
CA LYS A 143 0.19 -11.01 17.43
C LYS A 143 0.47 -9.91 16.40
N GLY A 144 1.52 -10.07 15.61
CA GLY A 144 1.76 -9.21 14.45
C GLY A 144 0.76 -9.46 13.34
N LEU A 145 0.22 -8.39 12.75
CA LEU A 145 -0.68 -8.50 11.59
C LEU A 145 -0.04 -9.25 10.42
N VAL A 146 1.27 -9.05 10.17
CA VAL A 146 1.95 -9.70 9.05
C VAL A 146 2.01 -11.22 9.21
N HIS A 147 2.20 -11.71 10.44
CA HIS A 147 2.23 -13.14 10.75
C HIS A 147 0.84 -13.76 10.70
N GLU A 148 -0.19 -13.04 11.16
CA GLU A 148 -1.58 -13.53 11.10
C GLU A 148 -2.09 -13.65 9.65
N LEU A 149 -1.62 -12.78 8.75
CA LEU A 149 -1.95 -12.84 7.31
C LEU A 149 -1.03 -13.77 6.51
N SER A 150 0.13 -14.13 7.08
CA SER A 150 1.14 -14.96 6.42
C SER A 150 1.57 -16.14 7.30
N PRO A 151 0.63 -17.01 7.73
CA PRO A 151 0.97 -18.10 8.63
C PRO A 151 1.98 -19.07 7.97
N ALA A 152 2.89 -19.61 8.79
CA ALA A 152 3.89 -20.58 8.35
C ALA A 152 3.26 -21.80 7.65
N LYS A 153 4.03 -22.42 6.73
CA LYS A 153 3.60 -23.62 5.98
C LYS A 153 3.13 -24.71 6.96
N GLY A 154 1.89 -25.18 6.79
CA GLY A 154 1.32 -26.29 7.56
C GLY A 154 0.20 -25.91 8.54
N GLY A 155 -0.11 -24.63 8.72
CA GLY A 155 -1.31 -24.22 9.45
C GLY A 155 -2.58 -24.49 8.63
N ASN A 156 -3.63 -25.06 9.25
CA ASN A 156 -4.98 -25.19 8.69
C ASN A 156 -5.70 -23.84 8.47
N ALA A 157 -5.00 -22.72 8.67
CA ALA A 157 -5.57 -21.40 8.49
C ALA A 157 -5.82 -21.15 6.99
N ILE A 158 -7.05 -20.78 6.68
CA ILE A 158 -7.46 -20.23 5.38
C ILE A 158 -6.37 -19.29 4.86
N GLN A 159 -5.96 -19.45 3.60
CA GLN A 159 -4.89 -18.65 3.01
C GLN A 159 -5.29 -17.16 2.99
N ARG A 160 -4.87 -16.41 4.01
CA ARG A 160 -5.04 -14.96 4.14
C ARG A 160 -3.89 -14.17 3.51
N LYS A 161 -3.22 -14.80 2.54
CA LYS A 161 -1.96 -14.37 1.91
C LYS A 161 -2.20 -13.15 1.01
N PRO A 162 -1.92 -11.92 1.47
CA PRO A 162 -2.15 -10.74 0.66
C PRO A 162 -1.24 -10.80 -0.55
N LYS A 163 -1.81 -10.60 -1.75
CA LYS A 163 -1.02 -10.46 -2.98
C LYS A 163 -0.48 -9.04 -3.12
N LEU A 164 -1.17 -8.09 -2.52
CA LEU A 164 -0.81 -6.68 -2.54
C LEU A 164 -1.00 -6.05 -1.16
N TRP A 165 0.00 -5.32 -0.71
CA TRP A 165 -0.10 -4.37 0.38
C TRP A 165 -0.16 -2.95 -0.18
N VAL A 166 -1.21 -2.21 0.13
CA VAL A 166 -1.29 -0.78 -0.16
C VAL A 166 -1.00 -0.03 1.14
N VAL A 167 0.10 0.71 1.17
CA VAL A 167 0.59 1.41 2.35
C VAL A 167 0.37 2.91 2.19
N GLN A 168 -0.35 3.52 3.13
CA GLN A 168 -0.46 4.97 3.27
C GLN A 168 -0.12 5.33 4.72
N ALA A 169 1.08 5.86 4.95
CA ALA A 169 1.54 6.24 6.28
C ALA A 169 2.45 7.47 6.20
N GLY A 170 2.47 8.27 7.27
CA GLY A 170 3.32 9.46 7.37
C GLY A 170 2.57 10.78 7.50
N THR A 171 1.26 10.82 7.23
CA THR A 171 0.45 12.05 7.38
C THR A 171 0.56 12.65 8.79
N ASN A 172 0.59 11.81 9.84
CA ASN A 172 0.76 12.25 11.24
C ASN A 172 2.22 12.44 11.66
N ASN A 173 3.18 12.12 10.79
CA ASN A 173 4.61 12.37 10.99
C ASN A 173 5.07 13.70 10.37
N LEU A 174 4.24 14.33 9.53
CA LEU A 174 4.52 15.64 8.95
C LEU A 174 4.46 16.73 10.02
N HIS A 175 5.59 17.40 10.23
CA HIS A 175 5.69 18.56 11.11
C HIS A 175 5.60 19.85 10.28
N SER A 176 4.78 20.82 10.70
CA SER A 176 4.50 22.07 9.95
C SER A 176 5.75 22.87 9.53
N LYS A 177 6.84 22.76 10.29
CA LYS A 177 8.12 23.44 9.98
C LYS A 177 9.21 22.56 9.38
N LYS A 178 9.13 21.24 9.56
CA LYS A 178 10.24 20.32 9.25
C LYS A 178 9.88 19.27 8.20
N GLY A 179 8.59 19.12 7.88
CA GLY A 179 8.09 18.02 7.08
C GLY A 179 8.31 16.69 7.77
N LEU A 180 8.65 15.67 6.98
CA LEU A 180 8.94 14.33 7.46
C LEU A 180 10.42 14.23 7.89
N THR A 181 10.68 13.67 9.06
CA THR A 181 12.04 13.55 9.62
C THR A 181 12.74 12.28 9.16
N ASP A 182 14.09 12.26 9.18
CA ASP A 182 14.89 11.07 8.84
C ASP A 182 14.54 9.86 9.70
N ALA A 183 14.24 10.06 10.99
CA ALA A 183 13.82 8.98 11.88
C ALA A 183 12.47 8.37 11.45
N SER A 184 11.54 9.19 10.95
CA SER A 184 10.27 8.71 10.40
C SER A 184 10.46 8.01 9.06
N LEU A 185 11.34 8.52 8.20
CA LEU A 185 11.71 7.86 6.93
C LEU A 185 12.36 6.49 7.18
N LEU A 186 13.28 6.40 8.14
CA LEU A 186 13.90 5.14 8.55
C LEU A 186 12.83 4.15 9.06
N SER A 187 11.89 4.62 9.87
CA SER A 187 10.80 3.76 10.37
C SER A 187 9.91 3.24 9.24
N LEU A 188 9.70 4.03 8.18
CA LEU A 188 8.94 3.59 7.01
C LEU A 188 9.72 2.59 6.17
N GLU A 189 11.03 2.82 6.00
CA GLU A 189 11.89 1.86 5.32
C GLU A 189 11.87 0.50 6.06
N ILE A 190 11.99 0.51 7.38
CA ILE A 190 11.87 -0.70 8.21
C ILE A 190 10.50 -1.37 8.02
N LEU A 191 9.40 -0.60 8.03
CA LEU A 191 8.05 -1.11 7.77
C LEU A 191 7.96 -1.85 6.43
N LEU A 192 8.44 -1.25 5.35
CA LEU A 192 8.39 -1.85 4.01
C LEU A 192 9.29 -3.09 3.90
N ARG A 193 10.44 -3.11 4.58
CA ARG A 193 11.31 -4.28 4.64
C ARG A 193 10.68 -5.45 5.39
N VAL A 194 10.08 -5.18 6.55
CA VAL A 194 9.33 -6.21 7.31
C VAL A 194 8.22 -6.77 6.44
N LEU A 195 7.44 -5.91 5.77
CA LEU A 195 6.39 -6.35 4.86
C LEU A 195 6.95 -7.29 3.79
N HIS A 196 8.05 -6.93 3.13
CA HIS A 196 8.65 -7.77 2.09
C HIS A 196 9.19 -9.10 2.61
N GLN A 197 9.88 -9.10 3.75
CA GLN A 197 10.50 -10.32 4.29
C GLN A 197 9.49 -11.29 4.90
N GLU A 198 8.41 -10.77 5.50
CA GLU A 198 7.42 -11.58 6.23
C GLU A 198 6.15 -11.89 5.41
N SER A 199 5.96 -11.24 4.27
CA SER A 199 4.83 -11.54 3.38
C SER A 199 5.10 -12.79 2.52
N PRO A 200 4.05 -13.42 1.96
CA PRO A 200 4.21 -14.54 1.05
C PRO A 200 5.05 -14.17 -0.18
N GLU A 201 5.77 -15.15 -0.70
CA GLU A 201 6.52 -14.99 -1.95
C GLU A 201 5.61 -14.48 -3.09
N GLY A 202 6.11 -13.52 -3.86
CA GLY A 202 5.38 -12.87 -4.94
C GLY A 202 4.43 -11.74 -4.49
N SER A 203 4.35 -11.43 -3.20
CA SER A 203 3.61 -10.26 -2.71
C SER A 203 4.19 -8.97 -3.29
N LYS A 204 3.30 -8.03 -3.60
CA LYS A 204 3.63 -6.69 -4.12
C LYS A 204 3.31 -5.62 -3.09
N PHE A 205 4.01 -4.49 -3.17
CA PHE A 205 3.89 -3.39 -2.22
C PHE A 205 3.71 -2.07 -2.96
N LEU A 206 2.59 -1.40 -2.70
CA LEU A 206 2.27 -0.09 -3.26
C LEU A 206 2.29 0.95 -2.14
N LEU A 207 3.30 1.81 -2.12
CA LEU A 207 3.33 2.98 -1.23
C LEU A 207 2.60 4.14 -1.92
N THR A 208 1.61 4.73 -1.28
CA THR A 208 0.96 5.92 -1.81
C THR A 208 1.60 7.19 -1.26
N GLY A 209 1.63 8.25 -2.06
CA GLY A 209 2.04 9.58 -1.61
C GLY A 209 1.16 10.14 -0.49
N LEU A 210 1.67 11.16 0.19
CA LEU A 210 0.94 11.98 1.13
C LEU A 210 0.16 13.05 0.36
N PHE A 211 -1.09 13.25 0.76
CA PHE A 211 -1.93 14.34 0.26
C PHE A 211 -1.41 15.68 0.76
N TYR A 212 -1.57 16.72 -0.07
CA TYR A 212 -1.43 18.09 0.37
C TYR A 212 -2.49 18.41 1.44
N ARG A 213 -2.17 19.38 2.29
CA ARG A 213 -3.00 19.80 3.42
C ARG A 213 -2.70 21.26 3.75
N THR A 214 -3.69 22.00 4.23
CA THR A 214 -3.57 23.46 4.37
C THR A 214 -2.72 23.90 5.56
N ASP A 215 -2.44 23.00 6.51
CA ASP A 215 -1.65 23.28 7.72
C ASP A 215 -0.17 22.85 7.60
N ILE A 216 0.25 22.30 6.45
CA ILE A 216 1.64 21.97 6.12
C ILE A 216 2.00 22.66 4.81
N LEU A 217 3.16 23.30 4.74
CA LEU A 217 3.65 23.90 3.50
C LEU A 217 3.76 22.86 2.38
N THR A 218 3.28 23.21 1.18
CA THR A 218 3.30 22.34 -0.01
C THR A 218 4.69 21.76 -0.27
N GLU A 219 5.74 22.58 -0.15
CA GLU A 219 7.13 22.18 -0.40
C GLU A 219 7.61 21.11 0.59
N LEU A 220 7.07 21.09 1.81
CA LEU A 220 7.38 20.06 2.80
C LEU A 220 6.68 18.74 2.47
N VAL A 221 5.48 18.79 1.89
CA VAL A 221 4.77 17.61 1.39
C VAL A 221 5.47 17.07 0.14
N ASP A 222 5.89 17.93 -0.77
CA ASP A 222 6.68 17.57 -1.96
C ASP A 222 7.97 16.86 -1.57
N LYS A 223 8.74 17.49 -0.66
CA LYS A 223 9.97 16.91 -0.14
C LYS A 223 9.72 15.54 0.49
N ALA A 224 8.66 15.39 1.28
CA ALA A 224 8.30 14.10 1.86
C ALA A 224 8.00 13.07 0.76
N ASN A 225 7.17 13.39 -0.23
CA ASN A 225 6.82 12.50 -1.33
C ASN A 225 8.02 12.09 -2.19
N VAL A 226 8.98 13.01 -2.42
CA VAL A 226 10.26 12.68 -3.06
C VAL A 226 11.04 11.66 -2.23
N SER A 227 11.14 11.86 -0.91
CA SER A 227 11.82 10.91 -0.02
C SER A 227 11.13 9.54 0.02
N LEU A 228 9.79 9.50 0.04
CA LEU A 228 9.00 8.26 -0.03
C LEU A 228 9.31 7.47 -1.30
N ARG A 229 9.31 8.16 -2.45
CA ARG A 229 9.68 7.58 -3.74
C ARG A 229 11.12 7.07 -3.76
N HIS A 230 12.08 7.79 -3.17
CA HIS A 230 13.47 7.31 -3.08
C HIS A 230 13.58 6.02 -2.27
N ILE A 231 12.82 5.86 -1.19
CA ILE A 231 12.78 4.60 -0.42
C ILE A 231 12.28 3.45 -1.32
N VAL A 232 11.21 3.67 -2.09
CA VAL A 232 10.68 2.66 -3.02
C VAL A 232 11.72 2.26 -4.07
N VAL A 233 12.36 3.23 -4.72
CA VAL A 233 13.40 2.96 -5.75
C VAL A 233 14.56 2.17 -5.14
N LYS A 234 15.03 2.58 -3.97
CA LYS A 234 16.11 1.89 -3.23
C LYS A 234 15.75 0.44 -2.98
N LEU A 235 14.57 0.18 -2.40
CA LEU A 235 14.13 -1.19 -2.08
C LEU A 235 13.95 -2.05 -3.33
N GLU A 236 13.41 -1.48 -4.41
CA GLU A 236 13.25 -2.20 -5.67
C GLU A 236 14.59 -2.60 -6.31
N GLN A 237 15.58 -1.70 -6.27
CA GLN A 237 16.93 -1.99 -6.75
C GLN A 237 17.60 -3.10 -5.94
N GLU A 238 17.38 -3.14 -4.64
CA GLU A 238 17.93 -4.19 -3.77
C GLU A 238 17.30 -5.56 -4.07
N VAL A 239 15.98 -5.62 -4.26
CA VAL A 239 15.26 -6.84 -4.62
C VAL A 239 15.71 -7.35 -6.00
N SER A 240 15.85 -6.45 -6.97
CA SER A 240 16.27 -6.80 -8.34
C SER A 240 17.75 -7.19 -8.42
N GLY A 241 18.63 -6.50 -7.68
CA GLY A 241 20.07 -6.74 -7.71
C GLY A 241 20.50 -8.04 -7.04
N GLY A 242 19.76 -8.49 -6.01
CA GLY A 242 20.00 -9.77 -5.35
C GLY A 242 19.86 -10.98 -6.28
N GLN A 243 19.12 -10.87 -7.38
CA GLN A 243 18.90 -11.98 -8.32
C GLN A 243 20.04 -12.19 -9.33
N GLN A 244 20.94 -11.21 -9.52
CA GLN A 244 21.99 -11.30 -10.57
C GLN A 244 23.34 -11.84 -10.07
N SER A 245 23.55 -11.99 -8.76
CA SER A 245 24.88 -12.26 -8.19
C SER A 245 25.31 -13.73 -8.14
N THR A 246 24.49 -14.71 -8.54
CA THR A 246 24.85 -16.13 -8.38
C THR A 246 25.53 -16.77 -9.60
N ASP A 247 25.53 -16.15 -10.79
CA ASP A 247 25.98 -16.82 -12.03
C ASP A 247 27.22 -16.22 -12.72
N GLN A 248 27.88 -15.20 -12.16
CA GLN A 248 29.08 -14.60 -12.79
C GLN A 248 30.24 -14.42 -11.82
N SER A 249 30.81 -15.54 -11.36
CA SER A 249 32.13 -15.56 -10.73
C SER A 249 33.26 -15.85 -11.73
N HIS A 250 33.32 -15.17 -12.87
CA HIS A 250 34.53 -15.19 -13.71
C HIS A 250 34.76 -13.84 -14.41
N GLY A 251 35.59 -13.00 -13.78
CA GLY A 251 36.47 -12.06 -14.48
C GLY A 251 35.94 -10.66 -14.76
N ALA A 252 36.60 -9.69 -14.11
CA ALA A 252 37.02 -8.38 -14.65
C ALA A 252 36.33 -7.08 -14.16
N SER A 253 37.21 -6.26 -13.57
CA SER A 253 37.42 -4.82 -13.78
C SER A 253 36.32 -3.81 -13.42
N HIS A 254 36.53 -3.16 -12.28
CA HIS A 254 35.76 -2.03 -11.77
C HIS A 254 35.82 -0.81 -12.71
N ARG A 255 34.65 -0.35 -13.17
CA ARG A 255 34.44 1.00 -13.72
C ARG A 255 33.50 1.76 -12.79
N ALA A 256 33.94 2.91 -12.28
CA ALA A 256 33.18 3.75 -11.35
C ALA A 256 31.97 4.39 -12.06
N SER A 257 30.79 4.30 -11.45
CA SER A 257 29.54 4.89 -11.93
C SER A 257 29.26 6.23 -11.25
N GLU A 258 28.96 7.25 -12.06
CA GLU A 258 28.62 8.62 -11.65
C GLU A 258 27.24 8.68 -10.98
N THR A 259 27.17 9.32 -9.81
CA THR A 259 25.94 9.61 -9.08
C THR A 259 25.28 10.89 -9.60
N THR A 260 24.10 10.75 -10.20
CA THR A 260 23.24 11.87 -10.64
C THR A 260 22.66 12.62 -9.43
N THR A 261 22.60 13.95 -9.48
CA THR A 261 22.17 14.82 -8.37
C THR A 261 20.63 14.94 -8.27
N PRO A 262 20.06 15.13 -7.05
CA PRO A 262 18.61 14.98 -6.83
C PRO A 262 17.70 16.17 -7.22
N ALA A 263 18.24 17.26 -7.80
CA ALA A 263 17.49 18.52 -7.93
C ALA A 263 16.62 18.64 -9.21
N GLU A 264 16.77 17.75 -10.20
CA GLU A 264 16.11 17.88 -11.51
C GLU A 264 14.88 16.97 -11.72
N MET A 265 14.43 16.22 -10.70
CA MET A 265 13.33 15.24 -10.84
C MET A 265 11.97 15.72 -10.30
N LEU A 266 11.65 17.02 -10.41
CA LEU A 266 10.25 17.43 -10.23
C LEU A 266 9.50 17.17 -11.54
N PRO A 267 8.39 16.41 -11.50
CA PRO A 267 7.61 16.14 -12.70
C PRO A 267 7.01 17.46 -13.18
N SER A 268 7.52 17.97 -14.31
CA SER A 268 6.71 18.82 -15.16
C SER A 268 5.61 17.94 -15.74
N ASP A 269 4.36 18.43 -15.84
CA ASP A 269 3.20 17.71 -16.40
C ASP A 269 3.33 17.42 -17.91
N HIS A 270 4.55 17.34 -18.43
CA HIS A 270 4.83 16.91 -19.78
C HIS A 270 4.75 15.38 -19.84
N HIS A 271 3.87 14.88 -20.70
CA HIS A 271 3.85 13.48 -21.13
C HIS A 271 5.19 13.12 -21.78
N GLU A 272 6.20 12.81 -20.98
CA GLU A 272 7.46 12.27 -21.46
C GLU A 272 7.18 10.86 -22.00
N THR A 273 7.45 10.64 -23.28
CA THR A 273 7.39 9.33 -23.96
C THR A 273 8.56 8.42 -23.57
N GLY A 274 9.12 8.62 -22.38
CA GLY A 274 10.22 7.82 -21.84
C GLY A 274 9.74 6.49 -21.27
N PRO A 275 10.65 5.55 -20.97
CA PRO A 275 10.31 4.38 -20.18
C PRO A 275 9.68 4.83 -18.84
N PRO A 276 8.73 4.05 -18.29
CA PRO A 276 8.13 4.37 -17.01
C PRO A 276 9.24 4.52 -15.97
N PRO A 277 9.09 5.45 -15.02
CA PRO A 277 10.14 5.69 -14.05
C PRO A 277 10.41 4.44 -13.22
N PRO A 278 11.61 4.28 -12.64
CA PRO A 278 12.01 3.05 -11.95
C PRO A 278 11.04 2.57 -10.84
N TRP A 279 10.32 3.50 -10.21
CA TRP A 279 9.33 3.20 -9.16
C TRP A 279 7.96 2.75 -9.69
N ASP A 280 7.79 2.68 -11.01
CA ASP A 280 6.52 2.36 -11.67
C ASP A 280 6.60 1.20 -12.68
N ARG A 281 7.64 0.38 -12.57
CA ARG A 281 7.80 -0.79 -13.43
C ARG A 281 6.67 -1.80 -13.23
N ALA A 282 6.10 -2.28 -14.34
CA ALA A 282 4.98 -3.23 -14.35
C ALA A 282 5.30 -4.61 -13.75
N ASP A 283 6.58 -4.96 -13.58
CA ASP A 283 7.06 -6.18 -12.93
C ASP A 283 7.58 -5.95 -11.50
N GLY A 284 7.72 -4.68 -11.09
CA GLY A 284 8.37 -4.30 -9.84
C GLY A 284 7.68 -4.84 -8.59
N THR A 285 8.45 -5.10 -7.54
CA THR A 285 7.97 -5.58 -6.23
C THR A 285 7.47 -4.44 -5.37
N PHE A 286 8.22 -3.35 -5.33
CA PHE A 286 7.85 -2.09 -4.69
C PHE A 286 7.47 -1.05 -5.73
N ARG A 287 6.37 -0.35 -5.48
CA ARG A 287 5.89 0.74 -6.34
C ARG A 287 5.45 1.94 -5.55
N PHE A 288 5.49 3.10 -6.21
CA PHE A 288 5.03 4.36 -5.66
C PHE A 288 3.90 4.93 -6.51
N LEU A 289 2.76 5.23 -5.88
CA LEU A 289 1.67 5.98 -6.52
C LEU A 289 1.56 7.35 -5.86
N PRO A 290 1.83 8.47 -6.56
CA PRO A 290 1.60 9.78 -5.99
C PRO A 290 0.13 9.96 -5.57
N ALA A 291 -0.11 10.67 -4.46
CA ALA A 291 -1.46 11.10 -4.13
C ALA A 291 -1.98 12.01 -5.25
N PRO A 292 -3.28 11.93 -5.63
CA PRO A 292 -3.83 12.84 -6.61
C PRO A 292 -3.69 14.28 -6.11
N ARG A 293 -3.33 15.18 -7.02
CA ARG A 293 -3.32 16.61 -6.73
C ARG A 293 -4.76 17.10 -6.58
N ILE A 294 -5.04 17.75 -5.47
CA ILE A 294 -6.34 18.31 -5.12
C ILE A 294 -6.09 19.74 -4.66
N ASP A 295 -6.34 20.69 -5.56
CA ASP A 295 -6.10 22.11 -5.28
C ASP A 295 -7.30 22.79 -4.61
N ASP A 296 -8.52 22.24 -4.77
CA ASP A 296 -9.75 22.71 -4.12
C ASP A 296 -9.96 22.00 -2.77
N PHE A 297 -9.34 22.51 -1.71
CA PHE A 297 -9.39 21.88 -0.39
C PHE A 297 -10.82 21.81 0.17
N ASP A 298 -11.62 22.85 0.00
CA ASP A 298 -12.97 22.92 0.55
C ASP A 298 -13.92 21.91 -0.13
N ALA A 299 -13.71 21.62 -1.41
CA ALA A 299 -14.55 20.67 -2.13
C ALA A 299 -14.25 19.20 -1.80
N PHE A 300 -13.01 18.85 -1.46
CA PHE A 300 -12.54 17.46 -1.39
C PHE A 300 -12.08 17.00 0.00
N PHE A 301 -11.91 17.92 0.93
CA PHE A 301 -11.58 17.61 2.31
C PHE A 301 -12.75 17.92 3.25
N GLU A 302 -12.81 17.21 4.36
CA GLU A 302 -13.77 17.43 5.45
C GLU A 302 -13.18 18.35 6.53
N ASP A 303 -11.86 18.32 6.67
CA ASP A 303 -11.07 19.22 7.50
C ASP A 303 -9.75 19.52 6.78
N HIS A 304 -8.76 20.10 7.47
CA HIS A 304 -7.49 20.44 6.83
C HIS A 304 -6.65 19.23 6.36
N VAL A 305 -7.06 17.99 6.64
CA VAL A 305 -6.23 16.78 6.52
C VAL A 305 -6.96 15.63 5.83
N HIS A 306 -8.22 15.41 6.16
CA HIS A 306 -8.96 14.22 5.80
C HIS A 306 -9.89 14.47 4.62
N LEU A 307 -9.89 13.53 3.67
CA LEU A 307 -10.80 13.57 2.53
C LEU A 307 -12.25 13.42 2.98
N ASN A 308 -13.14 14.14 2.30
CA ASN A 308 -14.58 13.87 2.30
C ASN A 308 -14.92 12.81 1.23
N GLU A 309 -16.20 12.51 1.01
CA GLU A 309 -16.62 11.52 0.00
C GLU A 309 -16.11 11.83 -1.41
N LYS A 310 -16.11 13.10 -1.84
CA LYS A 310 -15.60 13.50 -3.16
C LYS A 310 -14.08 13.31 -3.23
N GLY A 311 -13.36 13.62 -2.14
CA GLY A 311 -11.93 13.37 -2.01
C GLY A 311 -11.59 11.89 -2.22
N TYR A 312 -12.33 10.99 -1.58
CA TYR A 312 -12.14 9.56 -1.79
C TYR A 312 -12.45 9.12 -3.22
N ARG A 313 -13.49 9.68 -3.86
CA ARG A 313 -13.76 9.42 -5.30
C ARG A 313 -12.56 9.77 -6.16
N LYS A 314 -12.02 10.98 -5.99
CA LYS A 314 -10.82 11.42 -6.71
C LYS A 314 -9.61 10.51 -6.46
N TRP A 315 -9.48 9.97 -5.26
CA TRP A 315 -8.42 9.00 -4.96
C TRP A 315 -8.66 7.64 -5.60
N MET A 316 -9.90 7.14 -5.62
CA MET A 316 -10.21 5.86 -6.26
C MET A 316 -10.01 5.89 -7.77
N ASP A 317 -10.23 7.04 -8.42
CA ASP A 317 -9.97 7.23 -9.85
C ASP A 317 -8.51 6.91 -10.23
N THR A 318 -7.55 7.06 -9.30
CA THR A 318 -6.14 6.74 -9.53
C THR A 318 -5.71 5.43 -8.86
N LEU A 319 -6.21 5.15 -7.66
CA LEU A 319 -5.79 3.99 -6.88
C LEU A 319 -6.36 2.67 -7.41
N LEU A 320 -7.64 2.63 -7.81
CA LEU A 320 -8.25 1.38 -8.27
C LEU A 320 -7.61 0.87 -9.58
N PRO A 321 -7.39 1.70 -10.63
CA PRO A 321 -6.66 1.25 -11.81
C PRO A 321 -5.27 0.71 -11.46
N LYS A 322 -4.55 1.37 -10.54
CA LYS A 322 -3.21 0.91 -10.15
C LYS A 322 -3.22 -0.41 -9.41
N VAL A 323 -4.19 -0.60 -8.51
CA VAL A 323 -4.39 -1.88 -7.81
C VAL A 323 -4.74 -2.99 -8.80
N ASP A 324 -5.61 -2.72 -9.78
CA ASP A 324 -5.93 -3.70 -10.83
C ASP A 324 -4.72 -4.09 -11.66
N GLU A 325 -3.95 -3.10 -12.12
CA GLU A 325 -2.73 -3.29 -12.89
C GLU A 325 -1.74 -4.21 -12.16
N ILE A 326 -1.47 -3.96 -10.88
CA ILE A 326 -0.52 -4.75 -10.07
C ILE A 326 -1.01 -6.18 -9.83
N LEU A 327 -2.32 -6.37 -9.65
CA LEU A 327 -2.91 -7.68 -9.39
C LEU A 327 -3.16 -8.50 -10.65
N ARG A 328 -3.02 -7.89 -11.83
CA ARG A 328 -3.21 -8.56 -13.11
C ARG A 328 -2.18 -9.68 -13.24
N PRO A 329 -2.59 -10.92 -13.59
CA PRO A 329 -1.64 -11.96 -13.93
C PRO A 329 -0.72 -11.46 -15.05
N ALA A 330 0.56 -11.80 -14.99
CA ALA A 330 1.45 -11.60 -16.12
C ALA A 330 0.80 -12.27 -17.35
N PRO A 331 0.88 -11.65 -18.54
CA PRO A 331 0.46 -12.31 -19.75
C PRO A 331 1.20 -13.66 -19.84
N PRO A 332 0.54 -14.72 -20.33
CA PRO A 332 1.24 -15.97 -20.59
C PRO A 332 2.47 -15.65 -21.47
N PRO A 333 3.63 -16.26 -21.22
CA PRO A 333 4.81 -16.05 -22.05
C PRO A 333 4.39 -16.26 -23.50
N ASP A 334 4.70 -15.29 -24.36
CA ASP A 334 4.25 -15.25 -25.76
C ASP A 334 4.28 -16.66 -26.34
N ASP A 335 3.09 -17.24 -26.54
CA ASP A 335 3.00 -18.44 -27.36
C ASP A 335 3.55 -17.99 -28.72
N PRO A 336 4.68 -18.53 -29.20
CA PRO A 336 5.25 -18.11 -30.48
C PRO A 336 4.28 -18.34 -31.65
N ASN A 337 3.14 -18.99 -31.38
CA ASN A 337 2.06 -19.20 -32.31
C ASN A 337 0.72 -18.77 -31.70
N PRO A 338 0.44 -17.45 -31.54
CA PRO A 338 -0.81 -16.99 -30.97
C PRO A 338 -1.94 -17.43 -31.90
N LYS A 339 -2.64 -18.51 -31.52
CA LYS A 339 -3.88 -18.89 -32.19
C LYS A 339 -4.81 -17.69 -31.99
N LYS A 340 -5.14 -16.98 -33.08
CA LYS A 340 -6.12 -15.90 -33.06
C LYS A 340 -7.31 -16.37 -32.22
N PRO A 341 -7.75 -15.61 -31.21
CA PRO A 341 -8.94 -15.97 -30.45
C PRO A 341 -10.08 -16.15 -31.45
N GLN A 342 -10.48 -17.40 -31.65
CA GLN A 342 -11.62 -17.74 -32.48
C GLN A 342 -12.83 -17.36 -31.63
N PHE A 343 -13.27 -16.11 -31.76
CA PHE A 343 -14.55 -15.68 -31.22
C PHE A 343 -15.62 -16.51 -31.93
N ASP A 344 -16.14 -17.53 -31.23
CA ASP A 344 -17.25 -18.35 -31.70
C ASP A 344 -18.53 -17.54 -31.46
N GLU A 345 -18.84 -16.61 -32.38
CA GLU A 345 -20.01 -15.70 -32.33
C GLU A 345 -21.34 -16.43 -32.04
N ASN A 346 -21.39 -17.75 -32.24
CA ASN A 346 -22.59 -18.56 -32.03
C ASN A 346 -22.74 -19.16 -30.62
N LYS A 347 -21.75 -19.06 -29.72
CA LYS A 347 -21.87 -19.67 -28.37
C LYS A 347 -22.19 -18.72 -27.24
N ASP A 348 -21.85 -17.44 -27.35
CA ASP A 348 -21.98 -16.50 -26.22
C ASP A 348 -23.32 -15.76 -26.17
N VAL A 349 -24.19 -15.93 -27.17
CA VAL A 349 -25.54 -15.31 -27.17
C VAL A 349 -26.53 -16.09 -26.29
N HIS A 350 -26.25 -17.34 -25.92
CA HIS A 350 -27.21 -18.20 -25.20
C HIS A 350 -27.05 -18.24 -23.67
N GLN A 351 -26.14 -17.48 -23.06
CA GLN A 351 -25.96 -17.50 -21.59
C GLN A 351 -26.66 -16.37 -20.80
N PHE A 352 -27.31 -15.41 -21.46
CA PHE A 352 -27.95 -14.27 -20.76
C PHE A 352 -29.49 -14.34 -20.67
N SER A 353 -30.14 -15.43 -21.10
CA SER A 353 -31.61 -15.49 -21.17
C SER A 353 -32.34 -16.27 -20.06
N ASN A 354 -31.66 -16.68 -18.97
CA ASN A 354 -32.32 -17.36 -17.84
C ASN A 354 -32.29 -16.49 -16.57
N PHE A 355 -33.01 -15.36 -16.60
CA PHE A 355 -33.51 -14.75 -15.37
C PHE A 355 -34.98 -15.11 -15.24
N ASP A 356 -35.32 -15.88 -14.19
CA ASP A 356 -36.70 -16.12 -13.81
C ASP A 356 -37.38 -14.76 -13.51
N PRO A 357 -38.58 -14.50 -14.03
CA PRO A 357 -39.30 -13.28 -13.71
C PRO A 357 -39.61 -13.23 -12.21
N VAL A 358 -39.00 -12.28 -11.52
CA VAL A 358 -39.31 -11.97 -10.12
C VAL A 358 -40.79 -11.62 -10.03
N THR A 359 -41.58 -12.50 -9.40
CA THR A 359 -42.99 -12.25 -9.15
C THR A 359 -43.08 -11.17 -8.06
N PRO A 360 -43.77 -10.04 -8.29
CA PRO A 360 -43.90 -9.01 -7.26
C PRO A 360 -44.68 -9.56 -6.06
N ALA A 361 -44.14 -9.34 -4.86
CA ALA A 361 -44.79 -9.69 -3.61
C ALA A 361 -46.12 -8.93 -3.49
N VAL A 362 -47.21 -9.67 -3.30
CA VAL A 362 -48.53 -9.12 -2.98
C VAL A 362 -48.47 -8.50 -1.58
N PRO A 363 -48.83 -7.22 -1.40
CA PRO A 363 -48.92 -6.63 -0.07
C PRO A 363 -50.07 -7.30 0.70
N SER A 364 -49.75 -7.83 1.88
CA SER A 364 -50.74 -8.26 2.88
C SER A 364 -51.55 -7.05 3.32
N ALA A 365 -52.86 -7.10 3.11
CA ALA A 365 -53.80 -6.14 3.66
C ALA A 365 -54.00 -6.43 5.16
N ASP A 366 -53.73 -5.41 5.98
CA ASP A 366 -54.33 -5.22 7.32
C ASP A 366 -55.36 -4.09 7.24
#